data_AF-A0A7S1DQP1-F1
#
_entry.id   AF-A0A7S1DQP1-F1
#
_cell.length_a   1.000
_cell.length_b   1.000
_cell.length_c   1.000
_cell.angle_alpha   90.00
_cell.angle_beta   90.00
_cell.angle_gamma   90.00
#
_symmetry.space_group_name_H-M   'P 1'
#
loop_
_entity.id
_entity.type
_entity.pdbx_description
1 polymer ?
#
loop_
_entity_poly.entity_id
_entity_poly.type
_entity_poly.pdbx_seq_one_letter_code
_entity_poly.pdbx_strand_id
1 'polypeptide(L)'
;ALAELKPLAADPALGQEFLAVKRANKERLAGVIRRELGLAVNLDSLFDIQIKRIHEYKRQLLNLLHVISRYQAIRDNPDASWVPRTVIIAGKAASAYQMAKSIVRLAHDVARVINSDPRVGDKLKL
;
A
#
# COMPACT_ATOMS: atom_id res chain seq x y z
N ALA A 1 7.38 -30.07 5.81
CA ALA A 1 6.63 -28.94 6.40
C ALA A 1 5.98 -28.05 5.33
N LEU A 2 6.57 -26.96 4.82
CA LEU A 2 5.82 -26.04 3.91
C LEU A 2 5.44 -26.64 2.55
N ALA A 3 6.27 -27.55 2.00
CA ALA A 3 6.00 -28.18 0.71
C ALA A 3 4.73 -29.05 0.72
N GLU A 4 4.33 -29.57 1.88
CA GLU A 4 3.12 -30.38 2.08
C GLU A 4 1.82 -29.57 1.93
N LEU A 5 1.89 -28.24 1.92
CA LEU A 5 0.73 -27.37 1.68
C LEU A 5 0.33 -27.29 0.20
N LYS A 6 1.22 -27.64 -0.74
CA LYS A 6 0.94 -27.60 -2.18
C LYS A 6 -0.32 -28.36 -2.60
N PRO A 7 -0.52 -29.65 -2.22
CA PRO A 7 -1.73 -30.37 -2.59
C PRO A 7 -3.00 -29.77 -1.96
N LEU A 8 -2.88 -29.01 -0.88
CA LEU A 8 -4.00 -28.38 -0.17
C LEU A 8 -4.37 -27.00 -0.72
N ALA A 9 -3.66 -26.48 -1.73
CA ALA A 9 -3.86 -25.13 -2.23
C ALA A 9 -5.27 -24.88 -2.81
N ALA A 10 -5.95 -25.94 -3.27
CA ALA A 10 -7.31 -25.87 -3.79
C ALA A 10 -8.39 -26.21 -2.74
N ASP A 11 -8.00 -26.50 -1.49
CA ASP A 11 -8.94 -26.77 -0.40
C ASP A 11 -9.68 -25.47 0.00
N PRO A 12 -11.02 -25.41 -0.18
CA PRO A 12 -11.79 -24.21 0.16
C PRO A 12 -11.75 -23.86 1.65
N ALA A 13 -11.72 -24.85 2.54
CA ALA A 13 -11.72 -24.61 3.99
C ALA A 13 -10.41 -23.94 4.42
N LEU A 14 -9.28 -24.50 3.98
CA LEU A 14 -7.96 -23.91 4.20
C LEU A 14 -7.87 -22.51 3.59
N GLY A 15 -8.43 -22.30 2.40
CA GLY A 15 -8.49 -20.99 1.74
C GLY A 15 -9.21 -19.94 2.59
N GLN A 16 -10.36 -20.28 3.18
CA GLN A 16 -11.11 -19.38 4.05
C GLN A 16 -10.35 -19.05 5.33
N GLU A 17 -9.77 -20.05 5.99
CA GLU A 17 -8.95 -19.83 7.19
C GLU A 17 -7.74 -18.94 6.89
N PHE A 18 -7.06 -19.16 5.77
CA PHE A 18 -5.93 -18.35 5.35
C PHE A 18 -6.33 -16.89 5.11
N LEU A 19 -7.48 -16.66 4.47
CA LEU A 19 -8.02 -15.31 4.25
C LEU A 19 -8.42 -14.63 5.56
N ALA A 20 -9.00 -15.37 6.51
CA ALA A 20 -9.32 -14.85 7.85
C ALA A 20 -8.04 -14.41 8.59
N VAL A 21 -6.98 -15.23 8.56
CA VAL A 21 -5.67 -14.86 9.13
C VAL A 21 -5.08 -13.64 8.43
N LYS A 22 -5.20 -13.54 7.09
CA LYS A 22 -4.75 -12.36 6.34
C LYS A 22 -5.53 -11.10 6.76
N ARG A 23 -6.85 -11.19 6.95
CA ARG A 23 -7.69 -10.08 7.39
C ARG A 23 -7.31 -9.59 8.80
N ALA A 24 -7.17 -10.51 9.76
CA ALA A 24 -6.74 -10.17 11.12
C ALA A 24 -5.36 -9.50 11.14
N ASN A 25 -4.43 -9.92 10.26
CA ASN A 25 -3.14 -9.25 10.10
C ASN A 25 -3.28 -7.81 9.57
N LYS A 26 -4.20 -7.57 8.62
CA LYS A 26 -4.46 -6.22 8.09
C LYS A 26 -5.09 -5.33 9.14
N GLU A 27 -6.00 -5.85 9.97
CA GLU A 27 -6.59 -5.12 11.11
C GLU A 27 -5.52 -4.66 12.09
N ARG A 28 -4.59 -5.56 12.46
CA ARG A 28 -3.45 -5.19 13.32
C ARG A 28 -2.60 -4.09 12.71
N LEU A 29 -2.28 -4.19 11.42
CA LEU A 29 -1.49 -3.17 10.72
C LEU A 29 -2.25 -1.84 10.62
N ALA A 30 -3.55 -1.86 10.33
CA ALA A 30 -4.39 -0.67 10.31
C ALA A 30 -4.41 0.03 11.67
N GLY A 31 -4.45 -0.73 12.78
CA GLY A 31 -4.31 -0.19 14.12
C GLY A 31 -2.97 0.52 14.35
N VAL A 32 -1.87 -0.03 13.83
CA VAL A 32 -0.55 0.63 13.86
C VAL A 32 -0.55 1.91 13.03
N ILE A 33 -1.04 1.87 11.79
CA ILE A 33 -1.11 3.05 10.90
C ILE A 33 -1.93 4.17 11.55
N ARG A 34 -3.07 3.82 12.15
CA ARG A 34 -3.93 4.78 12.85
C ARG A 34 -3.23 5.43 14.04
N ARG A 35 -2.52 4.64 14.85
CA ARG A 35 -1.82 5.14 16.04
C ARG A 35 -0.61 6.01 15.68
N GLU A 36 0.20 5.60 14.70
CA GLU A 36 1.46 6.27 14.37
C GLU A 36 1.28 7.45 13.40
N LEU A 37 0.32 7.36 12.48
CA LEU A 37 0.14 8.34 11.40
C LEU A 37 -1.21 9.07 11.45
N GLY A 38 -2.14 8.67 12.32
CA GLY A 38 -3.49 9.24 12.39
C GLY A 38 -4.40 8.83 11.23
N LEU A 39 -3.92 8.02 10.28
CA LEU A 39 -4.65 7.66 9.06
C LEU A 39 -5.59 6.46 9.28
N ALA A 40 -6.81 6.54 8.75
CA ALA A 40 -7.70 5.39 8.61
C ALA A 40 -7.50 4.77 7.21
N VAL A 41 -7.43 3.44 7.13
CA VAL A 41 -7.20 2.70 5.88
C VAL A 41 -8.27 1.62 5.68
N ASN A 42 -8.66 1.40 4.42
CA ASN A 42 -9.68 0.44 4.05
C ASN A 42 -9.15 -1.01 4.15
N LEU A 43 -9.69 -1.81 5.06
CA LEU A 43 -9.30 -3.21 5.28
C LEU A 43 -9.64 -4.16 4.13
N ASP A 44 -10.54 -3.76 3.24
CA ASP A 44 -10.91 -4.54 2.04
C ASP A 44 -10.04 -4.18 0.82
N SER A 45 -9.23 -3.11 0.93
CA SER A 45 -8.28 -2.74 -0.11
C SER A 45 -7.10 -3.71 -0.22
N LEU A 46 -6.49 -3.83 -1.39
CA LEU A 46 -5.21 -4.50 -1.53
C LEU A 46 -4.12 -3.70 -0.80
N PHE A 47 -3.46 -4.31 0.18
CA PHE A 47 -2.32 -3.71 0.87
C PHE A 47 -1.06 -3.93 0.02
N ASP A 48 -0.60 -2.88 -0.65
CA ASP A 48 0.50 -2.88 -1.61
C ASP A 48 1.77 -2.33 -0.94
N ILE A 49 2.69 -3.21 -0.54
CA ILE A 49 3.69 -2.91 0.48
C ILE A 49 5.11 -2.93 -0.11
N GLN A 50 5.79 -1.79 -0.09
CA GLN A 50 7.20 -1.66 -0.45
C GLN A 50 8.04 -1.24 0.78
N ILE A 51 8.47 -2.23 1.57
CA ILE A 51 9.31 -2.00 2.76
C ILE A 51 10.77 -2.39 2.46
N LYS A 52 11.69 -1.43 2.59
CA LYS A 52 13.14 -1.58 2.32
C LYS A 52 13.86 -0.24 2.54
N ARG A 53 15.20 -0.25 2.63
CA ARG A 53 16.00 1.00 2.61
C ARG A 53 15.61 1.88 1.41
N ILE A 54 15.50 3.19 1.64
CA ILE A 54 15.16 4.15 0.57
C ILE A 54 16.43 4.44 -0.22
N HIS A 55 16.41 4.07 -1.50
CA HIS A 55 17.55 4.20 -2.39
C HIS A 55 17.08 4.14 -3.85
N GLU A 56 17.69 4.93 -4.74
CA GLU A 56 17.33 5.00 -6.15
C GLU A 56 17.23 3.62 -6.84
N TYR A 57 18.21 2.73 -6.65
CA TYR A 57 18.18 1.38 -7.25
C TYR A 57 17.06 0.48 -6.71
N LYS A 58 16.53 0.76 -5.51
CA LYS A 58 15.37 0.04 -4.95
C LYS A 58 14.04 0.52 -5.56
N ARG A 59 14.09 1.59 -6.36
CA ARG A 59 13.01 2.10 -7.21
C ARG A 59 11.71 2.40 -6.46
N GLN A 60 11.80 3.01 -5.27
CA GLN A 60 10.61 3.62 -4.64
C GLN A 60 10.01 4.71 -5.53
N LEU A 61 10.86 5.43 -6.27
CA LEU A 61 10.40 6.42 -7.24
C LEU A 61 9.51 5.80 -8.33
N LEU A 62 9.89 4.65 -8.89
CA LEU A 62 9.06 3.94 -9.88
C LEU A 62 7.70 3.55 -9.29
N ASN A 63 7.68 3.07 -8.05
CA ASN A 63 6.42 2.76 -7.38
C ASN A 63 5.55 4.02 -7.21
N LEU A 64 6.13 5.14 -6.76
CA LEU A 64 5.41 6.42 -6.66
C LEU A 64 4.86 6.90 -8.00
N LEU A 65 5.61 6.77 -9.09
CA LEU A 65 5.12 7.12 -10.44
C LEU A 65 3.92 6.27 -10.85
N HIS A 66 3.92 4.97 -10.51
CA HIS A 66 2.75 4.11 -10.72
C HIS A 66 1.55 4.54 -9.86
N VAL A 67 1.78 4.93 -8.59
CA VAL A 67 0.72 5.48 -7.72
C VAL A 67 0.12 6.76 -8.32
N ILE A 68 0.96 7.66 -8.81
CA ILE A 68 0.52 8.91 -9.46
C ILE A 68 -0.28 8.61 -10.73
N SER A 69 0.19 7.68 -11.57
CA SER A 69 -0.54 7.27 -12.78
C SER A 69 -1.91 6.68 -12.44
N ARG A 70 -1.98 5.81 -11.43
CA ARG A 70 -3.25 5.23 -10.95
C ARG A 70 -4.19 6.31 -10.42
N TYR A 71 -3.67 7.27 -9.66
CA TYR A 71 -4.44 8.41 -9.17
C TYR A 71 -5.05 9.24 -10.32
N GLN A 72 -4.26 9.53 -11.35
CA GLN A 72 -4.76 10.24 -12.54
C GLN A 72 -5.87 9.43 -13.24
N ALA A 73 -5.67 8.14 -13.45
CA ALA A 73 -6.68 7.29 -14.08
C ALA A 73 -7.99 7.19 -13.26
N ILE A 74 -7.91 7.14 -11.93
CA ILE A 74 -9.09 7.21 -11.05
C ILE A 74 -9.80 8.55 -11.21
N ARG A 75 -9.07 9.65 -11.35
CA ARG A 75 -9.68 10.98 -11.53
C ARG A 75 -10.35 11.14 -12.88
N ASP A 76 -9.80 10.53 -13.92
CA ASP A 76 -10.35 10.59 -15.28
C ASP A 76 -11.59 9.71 -15.43
N ASN A 77 -11.65 8.59 -14.71
CA ASN A 77 -12.82 7.71 -14.69
C ASN A 77 -13.13 7.22 -13.25
N PRO A 78 -13.76 8.07 -12.42
CA PRO A 78 -14.00 7.77 -11.01
C PRO A 78 -14.96 6.61 -10.80
N ASP A 79 -15.91 6.40 -11.71
CA ASP A 79 -16.99 5.42 -11.55
C ASP A 79 -16.64 4.02 -12.08
N ALA A 80 -15.42 3.84 -12.61
CA ALA A 80 -14.94 2.53 -13.01
C ALA A 80 -14.78 1.57 -11.82
N SER A 81 -14.76 0.27 -12.12
CA SER A 81 -14.55 -0.80 -11.13
C SER A 81 -13.08 -0.89 -10.71
N TRP A 82 -12.67 0.01 -9.82
CA TRP A 82 -11.33 0.03 -9.25
C TRP A 82 -11.21 -0.93 -8.07
N VAL A 83 -10.24 -1.86 -8.11
CA VAL A 83 -9.80 -2.55 -6.89
C VAL A 83 -9.15 -1.52 -5.96
N PRO A 84 -9.68 -1.29 -4.75
CA PRO A 84 -9.11 -0.32 -3.82
C PRO A 84 -7.69 -0.70 -3.42
N ARG A 85 -6.79 0.27 -3.23
CA ARG A 85 -5.41 0.00 -2.79
C ARG A 85 -4.99 0.90 -1.63
N THR A 86 -4.36 0.29 -0.63
CA THR A 86 -3.59 0.99 0.40
C THR A 86 -2.12 0.71 0.11
N VAL A 87 -1.42 1.70 -0.44
CA VAL A 87 0.01 1.61 -0.75
C VAL A 87 0.80 2.00 0.48
N ILE A 88 1.79 1.20 0.86
CA ILE A 88 2.60 1.43 2.06
C ILE A 88 4.07 1.40 1.66
N ILE A 89 4.73 2.55 1.72
CA ILE A 89 6.17 2.69 1.53
C ILE A 89 6.82 2.90 2.88
N ALA A 90 7.75 2.03 3.27
CA ALA A 90 8.48 2.20 4.53
C ALA A 90 9.98 1.91 4.36
N GLY A 91 10.79 2.71 5.03
CA GLY A 91 12.24 2.61 4.96
C GLY A 91 12.92 3.83 5.53
N LYS A 92 14.24 3.77 5.63
CA LYS A 92 15.09 4.90 6.00
C LYS A 92 15.98 5.29 4.82
N ALA A 93 16.15 6.58 4.61
CA ALA A 93 17.20 7.15 3.76
C ALA A 93 18.42 7.46 4.63
N ALA A 94 19.63 7.31 4.09
CA ALA A 94 20.84 7.76 4.78
C ALA A 94 20.83 9.29 4.92
N SER A 95 21.35 9.83 6.04
CA SER A 95 21.26 11.26 6.38
C SER A 95 21.85 12.18 5.32
N ALA A 96 22.99 11.81 4.73
CA ALA A 96 23.67 12.56 3.68
C ALA A 96 23.06 12.36 2.27
N TYR A 97 22.16 11.39 2.09
CA TYR A 97 21.66 11.02 0.77
C TYR A 97 20.46 11.87 0.36
N GLN A 98 20.76 13.03 -0.23
CA GLN A 98 19.75 14.03 -0.57
C GLN A 98 18.68 13.49 -1.53
N MET A 99 19.06 12.79 -2.61
CA MET A 99 18.09 12.25 -3.56
C MET A 99 17.12 11.26 -2.91
N ALA A 100 17.62 10.35 -2.07
CA ALA A 100 16.76 9.42 -1.32
C ALA A 100 15.79 10.17 -0.40
N LYS A 101 16.23 11.25 0.27
CA LYS A 101 15.34 12.10 1.08
C LYS A 101 14.32 12.86 0.23
N SER A 102 14.67 13.30 -0.96
CA SER A 102 13.72 13.91 -1.91
C SER A 102 12.63 12.92 -2.33
N ILE A 103 12.96 11.64 -2.51
CA ILE A 103 11.97 10.59 -2.78
C ILE A 103 11.02 10.42 -1.58
N VAL A 104 11.53 10.43 -0.34
CA VAL A 104 10.68 10.39 0.86
C VAL A 104 9.75 11.60 0.91
N ARG A 105 10.27 12.80 0.66
CA ARG A 105 9.45 14.02 0.60
C ARG A 105 8.37 13.92 -0.47
N LEU A 106 8.73 13.47 -1.68
CA LEU A 106 7.77 13.27 -2.76
C LEU A 106 6.66 12.29 -2.35
N ALA A 107 6.99 11.20 -1.65
CA ALA A 107 5.99 10.25 -1.16
C ALA A 107 4.98 10.93 -0.22
N HIS A 108 5.45 11.75 0.73
CA HIS A 108 4.57 12.50 1.62
C HIS A 108 3.71 13.54 0.88
N ASP A 109 4.28 14.26 -0.08
CA ASP A 109 3.55 15.25 -0.87
C ASP A 109 2.46 14.61 -1.73
N VAL A 110 2.76 13.48 -2.38
CA VAL A 110 1.79 12.68 -3.14
C VAL A 110 0.70 12.13 -2.22
N ALA A 111 1.07 11.58 -1.06
CA ALA A 111 0.12 11.03 -0.09
C ALA A 111 -0.86 12.10 0.40
N ARG A 112 -0.39 13.32 0.67
CA ARG A 112 -1.25 14.44 1.06
C ARG A 112 -2.28 14.79 -0.01
N VAL A 113 -1.89 14.81 -1.28
CA VAL A 113 -2.82 15.06 -2.40
C VAL A 113 -3.84 13.92 -2.54
N ILE A 114 -3.39 12.68 -2.60
CA ILE A 114 -4.27 11.51 -2.79
C ILE A 114 -5.24 11.36 -1.62
N ASN A 115 -4.72 11.44 -0.39
CA ASN A 115 -5.51 11.13 0.80
C ASN A 115 -6.57 12.19 1.12
N SER A 116 -6.47 13.38 0.51
CA SER A 116 -7.42 14.49 0.67
C SER A 116 -8.38 14.68 -0.52
N ASP A 117 -8.20 13.94 -1.63
CA ASP A 117 -9.08 14.08 -2.80
C ASP A 117 -10.39 13.28 -2.60
N PRO A 118 -11.55 13.95 -2.47
CA PRO A 118 -12.83 13.27 -2.27
C PRO A 118 -13.25 12.41 -3.47
N ARG A 119 -12.75 12.67 -4.69
CA ARG A 119 -13.04 11.86 -5.89
C ARG A 119 -12.38 10.48 -5.82
N VAL A 120 -11.27 10.39 -5.09
CA VAL A 120 -10.55 9.15 -4.86
C VAL A 120 -11.21 8.36 -3.72
N GLY A 121 -11.53 9.03 -2.60
CA GLY A 121 -12.12 8.39 -1.43
C GLY A 121 -11.27 7.21 -0.94
N ASP A 122 -11.90 6.03 -0.80
CA ASP A 122 -11.22 4.81 -0.35
C ASP A 122 -10.62 3.97 -1.48
N LYS A 123 -10.67 4.43 -2.74
CA LYS A 123 -10.11 3.69 -3.89
C LYS A 123 -8.58 3.65 -3.88
N LEU A 124 -7.94 4.66 -3.29
CA LEU A 124 -6.48 4.74 -3.19
C LEU A 124 -6.07 5.51 -1.93
N LYS A 125 -5.17 4.91 -1.14
CA LYS A 125 -4.43 5.54 -0.04
C LYS A 125 -2.94 5.30 -0.20
N LEU A 126 -2.12 6.26 0.22
CA LEU A 126 -0.66 6.17 0.33
C LEU A 126 -0.20 6.63 1.70
#